data_AF-A0A2E7VWN8-F1
#
_entry.id   AF-A0A2E7VWN8-F1
#
_cell.length_a   1.000
_cell.length_b   1.000
_cell.length_c   1.000
_cell.angle_alpha   90.00
_cell.angle_beta   90.00
_cell.angle_gamma   90.00
#
_symmetry.space_group_name_H-M   'P 1'
#
loop_
_entity.id
_entity.type
_entity.pdbx_description
1 polymer ?
#
loop_
_entity_poly.entity_id
_entity_poly.type
_entity_poly.pdbx_seq_one_letter_code
_entity_poly.pdbx_strand_id
1 'polypeptide(L)'
;MGKAKLLLISLFSLASISCVETLIRINVFPDGKYHMKIVSSGDEEDIENNDFIVPRSGQWNTERKKEENDELNQTIHVLSSEALLVGINLLPTAYGVNTQRYPISVKFDKGFFSDTYILHQVFEGREIDKKYPMLATALVEASSKSD
;
A
#
# COMPACT_ATOMS: atom_id res chain seq x y z
N MET A 1 -17.50 15.37 -35.09
CA MET A 1 -17.44 14.47 -33.91
C MET A 1 -18.74 14.64 -33.14
N GLY A 2 -19.55 13.60 -32.96
CA GLY A 2 -20.91 13.73 -32.42
C GLY A 2 -20.90 14.21 -30.96
N LYS A 3 -21.85 15.08 -30.59
CA LYS A 3 -21.97 15.65 -29.23
C LYS A 3 -21.97 14.58 -28.12
N ALA A 4 -22.54 13.40 -28.39
CA ALA A 4 -22.52 12.25 -27.49
C ALA A 4 -21.11 11.65 -27.27
N LYS A 5 -20.26 11.62 -28.31
CA LYS A 5 -18.86 11.16 -28.19
C LYS A 5 -18.02 12.12 -27.36
N LEU A 6 -18.25 13.43 -27.49
CA LEU A 6 -17.56 14.45 -26.68
C LEU A 6 -17.97 14.37 -25.20
N LEU A 7 -19.27 14.16 -24.93
CA LEU A 7 -19.78 13.96 -23.57
C LEU A 7 -19.19 12.69 -22.93
N LEU A 8 -19.09 11.59 -23.67
CA LEU A 8 -18.51 10.34 -23.17
C LEU A 8 -17.01 10.48 -22.85
N ILE A 9 -16.25 11.18 -23.69
CA ILE A 9 -14.83 11.46 -23.44
C ILE A 9 -14.68 12.37 -22.22
N SER A 10 -15.51 13.42 -22.10
CA SER A 10 -15.53 14.31 -20.94
C SER A 10 -15.86 13.56 -19.64
N LEU A 11 -16.85 12.66 -19.67
CA LEU A 11 -17.25 11.85 -18.51
C LEU A 11 -16.14 10.87 -18.08
N PHE A 12 -15.40 10.30 -19.03
CA PHE A 12 -14.24 9.44 -18.76
C PHE A 12 -13.05 10.21 -18.19
N SER A 13 -12.80 11.43 -18.67
CA SER A 13 -11.73 12.29 -18.14
C SER A 13 -12.00 12.79 -16.72
N LEU A 14 -13.26 13.00 -16.33
CA LEU A 14 -13.60 13.36 -14.94
C LEU A 14 -13.48 12.17 -13.96
N ALA A 15 -13.62 10.93 -14.43
CA ALA A 15 -13.54 9.74 -13.59
C ALA A 15 -12.11 9.35 -13.17
N SER A 16 -11.08 9.99 -13.75
CA SER A 16 -9.68 9.60 -13.55
C SER A 16 -9.01 10.24 -12.32
N ILE A 17 -9.77 10.99 -11.51
CA ILE A 17 -9.20 11.87 -10.47
C ILE A 17 -9.63 11.51 -9.02
N SER A 18 -10.24 10.35 -8.84
CA SER A 18 -10.60 9.79 -7.51
C SER A 18 -9.93 8.42 -7.34
N CYS A 19 -8.62 8.39 -7.54
CA CYS A 19 -7.83 7.18 -7.35
C CYS A 19 -6.77 7.43 -6.29
N VAL A 20 -6.87 6.70 -5.18
CA VAL A 20 -5.79 6.61 -4.20
C VAL A 20 -4.77 5.60 -4.66
N GLU A 21 -3.52 6.02 -4.64
CA GLU A 21 -2.39 5.12 -4.77
C GLU A 21 -1.80 4.83 -3.40
N THR A 22 -1.38 3.59 -3.18
CA THR A 22 -0.63 3.21 -1.99
C THR A 22 0.57 2.37 -2.37
N LEU A 23 1.76 2.86 -2.04
CA LEU A 23 3.03 2.21 -2.28
C LEU A 23 3.61 1.69 -0.97
N ILE A 24 3.86 0.38 -0.91
CA ILE A 24 4.57 -0.28 0.19
C ILE A 24 5.97 -0.65 -0.30
N ARG A 25 7.01 -0.13 0.37
CA ARG A 25 8.41 -0.44 0.11
C ARG A 25 9.03 -1.14 1.32
N ILE A 26 9.71 -2.26 1.06
CA ILE A 26 10.37 -3.08 2.07
C ILE A 26 11.82 -3.26 1.64
N ASN A 27 12.75 -2.76 2.45
CA ASN A 27 14.19 -2.94 2.25
C ASN A 27 14.72 -3.85 3.34
N VAL A 28 15.14 -5.06 2.98
CA VAL A 28 15.69 -6.04 3.94
C VAL A 28 17.20 -5.83 4.09
N PHE A 29 17.67 -5.72 5.33
CA PHE A 29 19.08 -5.53 5.67
C PHE A 29 19.79 -6.88 5.89
N PRO A 30 21.14 -6.90 5.82
CA PRO A 30 21.91 -8.13 5.99
C PRO A 30 21.71 -8.84 7.33
N ASP A 31 21.33 -8.11 8.38
CA ASP A 31 21.09 -8.65 9.73
C ASP A 31 19.65 -9.14 9.95
N GLY A 32 18.81 -9.16 8.90
CA GLY A 32 17.42 -9.60 8.96
C GLY A 32 16.44 -8.54 9.47
N LYS A 33 16.91 -7.35 9.85
CA LYS A 33 16.03 -6.19 10.03
C LYS A 33 15.51 -5.72 8.67
N TYR A 34 14.46 -4.93 8.68
CA TYR A 34 13.94 -4.34 7.45
C TYR A 34 13.39 -2.93 7.69
N HIS A 35 13.64 -2.05 6.73
CA HIS A 35 12.99 -0.74 6.66
C HIS A 35 11.73 -0.87 5.85
N MET A 36 10.60 -0.53 6.46
CA MET A 36 9.30 -0.49 5.79
C MET A 36 8.86 0.96 5.64
N LYS A 37 8.44 1.33 4.44
CA LYS A 37 7.87 2.64 4.12
C LYS A 37 6.58 2.47 3.35
N ILE A 38 5.53 3.12 3.83
CA ILE A 38 4.20 3.14 3.23
C ILE A 38 3.91 4.57 2.84
N VAL A 39 3.51 4.80 1.60
CA VAL A 39 3.10 6.12 1.11
C VAL A 39 1.75 5.97 0.44
N SER A 40 0.74 6.68 0.93
CA SER A 40 -0.59 6.77 0.32
C SER A 40 -0.79 8.19 -0.20
N SER A 41 -1.24 8.33 -1.44
CA SER A 41 -1.51 9.61 -2.11
C SER A 41 -2.89 9.61 -2.74
N GLY A 42 -3.64 10.70 -2.59
CA GLY A 42 -5.03 10.77 -3.04
C GLY A 42 -5.73 12.05 -2.61
N ASP A 43 -7.06 12.05 -2.66
CA ASP A 43 -7.85 13.10 -2.03
C ASP A 43 -7.88 12.94 -0.50
N GLU A 44 -8.33 13.97 0.21
CA GLU A 44 -8.32 13.98 1.68
C GLU A 44 -9.26 12.91 2.27
N GLU A 45 -10.42 12.71 1.67
CA GLU A 45 -11.44 11.80 2.19
C GLU A 45 -10.95 10.36 2.13
N ASP A 46 -10.36 9.95 1.01
CA ASP A 46 -9.87 8.60 0.84
C ASP A 46 -8.62 8.30 1.67
N ILE A 47 -7.77 9.30 1.95
CA ILE A 47 -6.61 9.14 2.83
C ILE A 47 -7.03 9.00 4.30
N GLU A 48 -8.14 9.63 4.71
CA GLU A 48 -8.60 9.64 6.11
C GLU A 48 -9.66 8.57 6.42
N ASN A 49 -10.32 7.97 5.42
CA ASN A 49 -11.40 6.99 5.63
C ASN A 49 -10.94 5.64 6.20
N ASN A 50 -9.63 5.42 6.34
CA ASN A 50 -9.02 4.21 6.90
C ASN A 50 -9.35 2.91 6.13
N ASP A 51 -9.61 3.02 4.83
CA ASP A 51 -9.76 1.88 3.91
C ASP A 51 -8.47 1.05 3.85
N PHE A 52 -7.33 1.75 3.86
CA PHE A 52 -5.98 1.21 4.01
C PHE A 52 -5.31 1.86 5.22
N ILE A 53 -4.91 1.06 6.21
CA ILE A 53 -4.37 1.61 7.47
C ILE A 53 -2.90 1.94 7.31
N VAL A 54 -2.53 3.22 7.36
CA VAL A 54 -1.14 3.61 7.56
C VAL A 54 -0.83 3.58 9.07
N PRO A 55 0.19 2.83 9.53
CA PRO A 55 0.54 2.74 10.94
C PRO A 55 1.07 4.08 11.48
N ARG A 56 0.62 4.47 12.67
CA ARG A 56 0.98 5.74 13.34
C ARG A 56 1.48 5.55 14.78
N SER A 57 1.80 4.31 15.18
CA SER A 57 2.24 4.00 16.55
C SER A 57 3.71 4.38 16.77
N GLY A 58 4.15 4.45 18.03
CA GLY A 58 5.41 5.13 18.41
C GLY A 58 6.73 4.68 17.77
N GLN A 59 6.80 3.50 17.14
CA GLN A 59 7.99 3.08 16.37
C GLN A 59 7.99 3.58 14.91
N TRP A 60 6.88 4.15 14.46
CA TRP A 60 6.67 4.65 13.10
C TRP A 60 6.83 6.16 13.04
N ASN A 61 7.63 6.64 12.10
CA ASN A 61 7.71 8.05 11.75
C ASN A 61 6.66 8.35 10.68
N THR A 62 5.61 9.07 11.05
CA THR A 62 4.51 9.43 10.16
C THR A 62 4.61 10.91 9.74
N GLU A 63 4.53 11.16 8.45
CA GLU A 63 4.53 12.49 7.85
C GLU A 63 3.27 12.69 6.99
N ARG A 64 2.69 13.89 7.03
CA ARG A 64 1.62 14.30 6.12
C ARG A 64 2.08 15.49 5.30
N LYS A 65 1.86 15.43 3.99
CA LYS A 65 2.20 16.49 3.03
C LYS A 65 0.99 16.79 2.15
N LYS A 66 0.97 18.01 1.62
CA LYS A 66 0.03 18.43 0.58
C LYS A 66 0.87 18.84 -0.62
N GLU A 67 0.53 18.30 -1.77
CA GLU A 67 1.18 18.61 -3.04
C GLU A 67 0.14 19.30 -3.93
N GLU A 68 0.45 20.52 -4.37
CA GLU A 68 -0.40 21.24 -5.32
C GLU A 68 -0.08 20.73 -6.72
N ASN A 69 -1.11 20.23 -7.41
CA ASN A 69 -1.01 19.88 -8.81
C ASN A 69 -1.55 21.06 -9.64
N ASP A 70 -0.63 21.91 -10.09
CA ASP A 70 -0.94 23.13 -10.86
C ASP A 70 -1.66 22.83 -12.19
N GLU A 71 -1.46 21.65 -12.77
CA GLU A 71 -2.08 21.25 -14.04
C GLU A 71 -3.55 20.86 -13.87
N LEU A 72 -3.90 20.28 -12.72
CA LEU A 72 -5.26 19.82 -12.41
C LEU A 72 -6.01 20.76 -11.45
N ASN A 73 -5.34 21.78 -10.92
CA ASN A 73 -5.84 22.70 -9.90
C ASN A 73 -6.41 21.94 -8.68
N GLN A 74 -5.67 20.94 -8.22
CA GLN A 74 -6.09 20.02 -7.18
C GLN A 74 -4.98 19.81 -6.15
N THR A 75 -5.40 19.63 -4.91
CA THR A 75 -4.50 19.31 -3.80
C THR A 75 -4.44 17.80 -3.62
N ILE A 76 -3.26 17.23 -3.78
CA ILE A 76 -2.99 15.82 -3.49
C ILE A 76 -2.55 15.73 -2.02
N HIS A 77 -3.24 14.90 -1.26
CA HIS A 77 -2.91 14.61 0.13
C HIS A 77 -2.01 13.38 0.17
N VAL A 78 -0.84 13.51 0.79
CA VAL A 78 0.15 12.43 0.91
C VAL A 78 0.35 12.09 2.37
N LEU A 79 0.14 10.82 2.71
CA LEU A 79 0.40 10.25 4.03
C LEU A 79 1.52 9.22 3.92
N SER A 80 2.65 9.48 4.55
CA SER A 80 3.81 8.60 4.57
C SER A 80 4.05 8.09 5.99
N SER A 81 4.38 6.82 6.15
CA SER A 81 4.84 6.27 7.42
C SER A 81 5.95 5.27 7.22
N GLU A 82 7.00 5.36 8.02
CA GLU A 82 8.15 4.46 7.93
C GLU A 82 8.73 4.05 9.27
N ALA A 83 9.28 2.83 9.33
CA ALA A 83 9.88 2.26 10.53
C ALA A 83 11.01 1.29 10.19
N LEU A 84 11.95 1.14 11.12
CA LEU A 84 12.92 0.05 11.13
C LEU A 84 12.37 -1.08 12.00
N LEU A 85 12.20 -2.25 11.41
CA LEU A 85 11.42 -3.36 11.97
C LEU A 85 12.27 -4.64 12.02
N VAL A 86 11.83 -5.61 12.83
CA VAL A 86 12.42 -6.94 12.95
C VAL A 86 11.33 -7.99 13.17
N GLY A 87 11.51 -9.18 12.61
CA GLY A 87 10.60 -10.31 12.79
C GLY A 87 9.20 -10.05 12.22
N ILE A 88 8.17 -10.45 12.96
CA ILE A 88 6.77 -10.25 12.57
C ILE A 88 6.31 -8.88 13.06
N ASN A 89 5.83 -8.03 12.15
CA ASN A 89 5.10 -6.82 12.51
C ASN A 89 3.65 -6.94 12.08
N LEU A 90 2.81 -7.18 13.08
CA LEU A 90 1.36 -7.04 12.96
C LEU A 90 1.05 -5.55 13.05
N LEU A 91 0.54 -4.98 11.97
CA LEU A 91 -0.03 -3.64 12.01
C LEU A 91 -1.18 -3.61 13.03
N PRO A 92 -1.46 -2.45 13.67
CA PRO A 92 -2.44 -2.38 14.75
C PRO A 92 -3.78 -3.03 14.38
N THR A 93 -4.25 -3.94 15.23
CA THR A 93 -5.51 -4.69 15.09
C THR A 93 -6.76 -3.85 15.38
N ALA A 94 -6.59 -2.57 15.76
CA ALA A 94 -7.63 -1.71 16.32
C ALA A 94 -8.59 -1.10 15.28
N TYR A 95 -8.73 -1.68 14.09
CA TYR A 95 -9.58 -1.15 13.03
C TYR A 95 -10.57 -2.20 12.52
N GLY A 96 -11.76 -1.71 12.17
CA GLY A 96 -13.01 -2.46 12.05
C GLY A 96 -12.99 -3.63 11.06
N VAL A 97 -14.10 -4.38 11.03
CA VAL A 97 -14.27 -5.64 10.28
C VAL A 97 -14.00 -5.47 8.77
N ASN A 98 -14.08 -4.25 8.23
CA ASN A 98 -13.96 -3.94 6.80
C ASN A 98 -12.64 -3.25 6.42
N THR A 99 -11.61 -3.31 7.26
CA THR A 99 -10.33 -2.65 7.00
C THR A 99 -9.36 -3.59 6.28
N GLN A 100 -8.65 -3.10 5.25
CA GLN A 100 -7.56 -3.85 4.63
C GLN A 100 -6.35 -3.88 5.56
N ARG A 101 -5.95 -5.07 5.96
CA ARG A 101 -4.75 -5.36 6.75
C ARG A 101 -3.69 -5.93 5.84
N TYR A 102 -2.44 -5.74 6.22
CA TYR A 102 -1.32 -6.22 5.44
C TYR A 102 -0.12 -6.59 6.35
N PRO A 103 -0.25 -7.62 7.21
CA PRO A 103 0.83 -8.02 8.10
C PRO A 103 2.05 -8.51 7.31
N ILE A 104 3.22 -8.21 7.85
CA ILE A 104 4.51 -8.50 7.23
C ILE A 104 5.43 -9.21 8.22
N SER A 105 6.20 -10.16 7.72
CA SER A 105 7.33 -10.72 8.45
C SER A 105 8.51 -10.96 7.54
N VAL A 106 9.70 -10.76 8.09
CA VAL A 106 10.96 -11.12 7.44
C VAL A 106 11.64 -12.16 8.32
N LYS A 107 11.88 -13.34 7.75
CA LYS A 107 12.71 -14.38 8.34
C LYS A 107 14.09 -14.34 7.70
N PHE A 108 15.12 -14.42 8.54
CA PHE A 108 16.51 -14.46 8.12
C PHE A 108 17.15 -15.74 8.67
N ASP A 109 17.61 -16.59 7.76
CA ASP A 109 18.31 -17.82 8.07
C ASP A 109 19.76 -17.71 7.56
N LYS A 110 20.71 -17.63 8.50
CA LYS A 110 22.14 -17.57 8.20
C LYS A 110 22.66 -18.96 7.84
N GLY A 111 23.21 -19.11 6.64
CA GLY A 111 23.78 -20.37 6.17
C GLY A 111 25.31 -20.35 6.17
N PHE A 112 25.90 -21.53 5.93
CA PHE A 112 27.36 -21.65 5.81
C PHE A 112 27.89 -21.15 4.46
N PHE A 113 27.11 -21.34 3.39
CA PHE A 113 27.47 -20.93 2.02
C PHE A 113 26.65 -19.75 1.51
N SER A 114 25.44 -19.57 2.03
CA SER A 114 24.52 -18.53 1.59
C SER A 114 23.57 -18.15 2.71
N ASP A 115 23.23 -16.89 2.77
CA ASP A 115 22.19 -16.37 3.63
C ASP A 115 20.84 -16.41 2.90
N THR A 116 19.77 -16.75 3.62
CA THR A 116 18.40 -16.83 3.08
C THR A 116 17.51 -15.82 3.76
N TYR A 117 16.78 -15.03 2.96
CA TYR A 117 15.79 -14.06 3.42
C TYR A 117 14.42 -14.48 2.89
N ILE A 118 13.44 -14.61 3.77
CA ILE A 118 12.07 -14.97 3.41
C ILE A 118 11.16 -13.84 3.86
N LEU A 119 10.55 -13.16 2.89
CA LEU A 119 9.54 -12.14 3.11
C LEU A 119 8.16 -12.78 3.01
N HIS A 120 7.39 -12.73 4.10
CA HIS A 120 5.97 -13.07 4.09
C HIS A 120 5.15 -11.79 4.21
N GLN A 121 4.37 -11.49 3.18
CA GLN A 121 3.40 -10.39 3.15
C GLN A 121 2.02 -10.99 2.90
N VAL A 122 1.09 -10.78 3.82
CA VAL A 122 -0.31 -11.19 3.64
C VAL A 122 -1.14 -9.92 3.42
N PHE A 123 -2.20 -10.01 2.63
CA PHE A 123 -3.22 -8.99 2.51
C PHE A 123 -4.56 -9.60 2.98
N GLU A 124 -5.16 -9.04 4.03
CA GLU A 124 -6.35 -9.58 4.68
C GLU A 124 -7.46 -8.54 4.82
N GLY A 125 -8.71 -8.98 4.75
CA GLY A 125 -9.89 -8.11 4.87
C GLY A 125 -10.44 -7.67 3.52
N ARG A 126 -11.55 -6.93 3.57
CA ARG A 126 -12.28 -6.37 2.42
C ARG A 126 -12.70 -7.34 1.31
N GLU A 127 -12.68 -8.64 1.57
CA GLU A 127 -12.87 -9.67 0.53
C GLU A 127 -11.97 -9.36 -0.69
N ILE A 128 -10.68 -9.13 -0.44
CA ILE A 128 -9.74 -8.61 -1.45
C ILE A 128 -9.73 -9.43 -2.74
N ASP A 129 -9.95 -10.74 -2.63
CA ASP A 129 -10.08 -11.69 -3.72
C ASP A 129 -11.32 -11.45 -4.60
N LYS A 130 -12.42 -10.97 -4.00
CA LYS A 130 -13.66 -10.65 -4.72
C LYS A 130 -13.72 -9.19 -5.16
N LYS A 131 -13.30 -8.26 -4.30
CA LYS A 131 -13.36 -6.81 -4.56
C LYS A 131 -12.23 -6.34 -5.47
N TYR A 132 -11.05 -6.98 -5.39
CA TYR A 132 -9.84 -6.64 -6.15
C TYR A 132 -9.21 -7.90 -6.79
N PRO A 133 -9.93 -8.61 -7.67
CA PRO A 133 -9.51 -9.93 -8.19
C PRO A 133 -8.19 -9.89 -8.97
N MET A 134 -7.90 -8.77 -9.65
CA MET A 134 -6.61 -8.59 -10.34
C MET A 134 -5.44 -8.51 -9.36
N LEU A 135 -5.61 -7.82 -8.23
CA LEU A 135 -4.59 -7.75 -7.18
C LEU A 135 -4.38 -9.14 -6.57
N ALA A 136 -5.45 -9.86 -6.26
CA ALA A 136 -5.35 -11.23 -5.74
C ALA A 136 -4.61 -12.16 -6.71
N THR A 137 -4.90 -12.07 -8.00
CA THR A 137 -4.19 -12.85 -9.04
C THR A 137 -2.70 -12.50 -9.08
N ALA A 138 -2.37 -11.21 -9.08
CA ALA A 138 -0.98 -10.75 -9.09
C ALA A 138 -0.19 -11.24 -7.86
N LEU A 139 -0.83 -11.25 -6.68
CA LEU A 139 -0.22 -11.77 -5.44
C LEU A 139 0.05 -13.28 -5.53
N VAL A 140 -0.88 -14.06 -6.07
CA VAL A 140 -0.70 -15.52 -6.27
C VAL A 140 0.43 -15.79 -7.27
N GLU A 141 0.45 -15.09 -8.40
CA GLU A 141 1.49 -15.25 -9.41
C GLU A 141 2.88 -14.89 -8.88
N ALA A 142 3.00 -13.80 -8.11
CA ALA A 142 4.25 -13.39 -7.48
C ALA A 142 4.76 -14.46 -6.51
N SER A 143 3.86 -15.09 -5.73
CA SER A 143 4.21 -16.19 -4.83
C SER A 143 4.62 -17.47 -5.57
N SER A 144 4.09 -17.72 -6.77
CA SER A 144 4.40 -18.94 -7.53
C SER A 144 5.75 -18.90 -8.27
N LYS A 145 6.34 -17.70 -8.43
CA LYS A 145 7.61 -17.49 -9.14
C LYS A 145 8.83 -17.53 -8.21
N SER A 146 8.63 -17.67 -6.90
CA SER A 146 9.72 -17.76 -5.91
C SER A 146 10.19 -19.20 -5.63
N ASP A 147 9.56 -20.19 -6.26
CA ASP A 147 9.94 -21.62 -6.23
C ASP A 147 10.66 -22.03 -7.53
#